data_AF-A0A6I5WVZ3-F1
#
_entry.id   AF-A0A6I5WVZ3-F1
#
_cell.length_a   1.000
_cell.length_b   1.000
_cell.length_c   1.000
_cell.angle_alpha   90.00
_cell.angle_beta   90.00
_cell.angle_gamma   90.00
#
_symmetry.space_group_name_H-M   'P 1'
#
loop_
_entity.id
_entity.type
_entity.pdbx_description
1 polymer ?
#
loop_
_entity_poly.entity_id
_entity_poly.type
_entity_poly.pdbx_seq_one_letter_code
_entity_poly.pdbx_strand_id
1 'polypeptide(L)'
;MPTVSINHLTRYRYRQDVAFGEHRILLRPRESYDQRLLSAELEITPEPESLRWVQDVFGNAVAIANFSTLADQLEVRGSAEVEHLPIGPEQIKVEDYAERFPFHYSAEDLPDLQRSIERHYSDRRREVDEWARRFLPSGTPIRSLDLLRVITETIHEQFDYRRREEKGIQTPTETLATRCGTCRDFAMLMIEGVRALGLAARFVSGYLYDPDGRERVGGRSTHAWVRVFLPGSGWIEVDPTNGTIGNEGLIRVAVARDPIQALPLSGFWRGAADSPLNMTVDVRIKRLDLATRHPRFTAKEPA
;
A
#
# COMPACT_ATOMS: atom_id res chain seq x y z
N MET A 1 14.56 16.53 4.46
CA MET A 1 13.55 15.59 3.96
C MET A 1 13.25 15.96 2.52
N PRO A 2 13.39 15.05 1.53
CA PRO A 2 12.94 15.33 0.17
C PRO A 2 11.45 15.72 0.17
N THR A 3 11.11 16.71 -0.65
CA THR A 3 9.72 17.01 -0.96
C THR A 3 9.41 16.42 -2.33
N VAL A 4 8.23 15.82 -2.49
CA VAL A 4 7.75 15.27 -3.75
C VAL A 4 6.39 15.87 -4.11
N SER A 5 6.21 16.23 -5.37
CA SER A 5 4.93 16.58 -5.98
C SER A 5 4.37 15.34 -6.67
N ILE A 6 3.13 15.01 -6.39
CA ILE A 6 2.41 13.86 -6.92
C ILE A 6 1.21 14.38 -7.69
N ASN A 7 1.02 13.88 -8.91
CA ASN A 7 -0.15 14.14 -9.74
C ASN A 7 -0.70 12.79 -10.20
N HIS A 8 -1.92 12.47 -9.77
CA HIS A 8 -2.65 11.27 -10.13
C HIS A 8 -3.85 11.66 -10.99
N LEU A 9 -4.07 10.95 -12.10
CA LEU A 9 -5.29 11.05 -12.89
C LEU A 9 -5.84 9.66 -13.16
N THR A 10 -7.08 9.40 -12.76
CA THR A 10 -7.86 8.26 -13.24
C THR A 10 -8.99 8.76 -14.12
N ARG A 11 -9.13 8.16 -15.30
CA ARG A 11 -10.22 8.43 -16.24
C ARG A 11 -10.96 7.14 -16.59
N TYR A 12 -12.27 7.14 -16.43
CA TYR A 12 -13.18 6.14 -16.95
C TYR A 12 -13.92 6.72 -18.14
N ARG A 13 -14.03 5.95 -19.22
CA ARG A 13 -14.83 6.32 -20.39
C ARG A 13 -15.95 5.32 -20.61
N TYR A 14 -17.09 5.83 -20.98
CA TYR A 14 -18.30 5.10 -21.30
C TYR A 14 -18.74 5.45 -22.73
N ARG A 15 -19.46 4.54 -23.39
CA ARG A 15 -19.95 4.67 -24.77
C ARG A 15 -21.12 5.67 -24.88
N GLN A 16 -21.81 5.88 -23.77
CA GLN A 16 -22.97 6.75 -23.62
C GLN A 16 -23.03 7.22 -22.18
N ASP A 17 -23.88 8.22 -21.93
CA ASP A 17 -24.08 8.77 -20.59
C ASP A 17 -24.56 7.69 -19.60
N VAL A 18 -23.91 7.66 -18.44
CA VAL A 18 -24.26 6.79 -17.32
C VAL A 18 -24.51 7.62 -16.06
N ALA A 19 -25.31 7.08 -15.15
CA ALA A 19 -25.49 7.67 -13.82
C ALA A 19 -24.39 7.15 -12.88
N PHE A 20 -23.61 8.03 -12.29
CA PHE A 20 -22.63 7.65 -11.26
C PHE A 20 -23.30 7.56 -9.88
N GLY A 21 -23.03 6.46 -9.17
CA GLY A 21 -23.38 6.29 -7.76
C GLY A 21 -22.35 6.91 -6.83
N GLU A 22 -22.45 6.57 -5.54
CA GLU A 22 -21.45 6.97 -4.55
C GLU A 22 -20.06 6.45 -4.99
N HIS A 23 -19.09 7.36 -5.04
CA HIS A 23 -17.68 7.05 -5.26
C HIS A 23 -16.86 7.38 -4.01
N ARG A 24 -16.01 6.44 -3.62
CA ARG A 24 -15.04 6.54 -2.55
C ARG A 24 -13.65 6.67 -3.17
N ILE A 25 -12.96 7.74 -2.82
CA ILE A 25 -11.69 8.17 -3.42
C ILE A 25 -10.62 8.21 -2.33
N LEU A 26 -9.55 7.45 -2.53
CA LEU A 26 -8.38 7.30 -1.66
C LEU A 26 -7.13 7.75 -2.42
N LEU A 27 -6.97 9.06 -2.59
CA LEU A 27 -5.83 9.65 -3.33
C LEU A 27 -4.98 10.61 -2.50
N ARG A 28 -5.51 11.09 -1.36
CA ARG A 28 -4.83 12.00 -0.45
C ARG A 28 -3.78 11.24 0.38
N PRO A 29 -2.47 11.56 0.27
CA PRO A 29 -1.45 10.91 1.09
C PRO A 29 -1.76 11.04 2.59
N ARG A 30 -1.40 9.99 3.33
CA ARG A 30 -1.57 9.91 4.78
C ARG A 30 -0.46 10.67 5.50
N GLU A 31 -0.76 11.30 6.63
CA GLU A 31 0.26 11.89 7.49
C GLU A 31 0.79 10.92 8.55
N SER A 32 2.09 11.04 8.84
CA SER A 32 2.79 10.37 9.93
C SER A 32 4.07 11.11 10.28
N TYR A 33 4.85 10.60 11.25
CA TYR A 33 6.11 11.23 11.67
C TYR A 33 7.16 11.28 10.54
N ASP A 34 7.08 10.35 9.60
CA ASP A 34 7.96 10.19 8.45
C ASP A 34 7.35 10.71 7.13
N GLN A 35 6.11 11.19 7.16
CA GLN A 35 5.41 11.68 5.96
C GLN A 35 4.49 12.85 6.31
N ARG A 36 4.84 14.05 5.86
CA ARG A 36 4.08 15.27 6.12
C ARG A 36 3.46 15.79 4.84
N LEU A 37 2.14 15.91 4.82
CA LEU A 37 1.41 16.52 3.72
C LEU A 37 1.53 18.04 3.79
N LEU A 38 1.97 18.67 2.70
CA LEU A 38 2.10 20.12 2.57
C LEU A 38 0.88 20.73 1.89
N SER A 39 0.39 20.08 0.83
CA SER A 39 -0.81 20.45 0.10
C SER A 39 -1.48 19.21 -0.51
N ALA A 40 -2.79 19.28 -0.68
CA ALA A 40 -3.56 18.27 -1.41
C ALA A 40 -4.79 18.89 -2.06
N GLU A 41 -5.03 18.55 -3.32
CA GLU A 41 -6.16 19.00 -4.12
C GLU A 41 -6.82 17.77 -4.78
N LEU A 42 -8.14 17.83 -4.91
CA LEU A 42 -8.94 16.78 -5.54
C LEU A 42 -9.93 17.45 -6.49
N GLU A 43 -9.80 17.16 -7.78
CA GLU A 43 -10.71 17.60 -8.84
C GLU A 43 -11.44 16.39 -9.40
N ILE A 44 -12.74 16.52 -9.61
CA ILE A 44 -13.61 15.45 -10.12
C ILE A 44 -14.45 16.02 -11.26
N THR A 45 -14.54 15.28 -12.37
CA THR A 45 -15.37 15.65 -13.52
C THR A 45 -16.21 14.44 -13.95
N PRO A 46 -17.55 14.55 -14.08
CA PRO A 46 -18.38 15.72 -13.82
C PRO A 46 -18.29 16.18 -12.35
N GLU A 47 -18.61 17.46 -12.12
CA GLU A 47 -18.63 18.01 -10.76
C GLU A 47 -19.64 17.22 -9.91
N PRO A 48 -19.24 16.68 -8.75
CA PRO A 48 -20.15 15.95 -7.88
C PRO A 48 -21.19 16.90 -7.27
N GLU A 49 -22.41 16.41 -7.09
CA GLU A 49 -23.47 17.12 -6.36
C GLU A 49 -23.08 17.38 -4.90
N SER A 50 -22.34 16.42 -4.32
CA SER A 50 -21.78 16.57 -2.97
C SER A 50 -20.44 15.86 -2.85
N LEU A 51 -19.53 16.47 -2.09
CA LEU A 51 -18.24 15.92 -1.75
C LEU A 51 -18.03 16.08 -0.24
N ARG A 52 -17.74 14.98 0.46
CA ARG A 52 -17.40 15.03 1.89
C ARG A 52 -16.18 14.16 2.18
N TRP A 53 -15.43 14.56 3.20
CA TRP A 53 -14.28 13.80 3.68
C TRP A 53 -14.65 13.02 4.94
N VAL A 54 -14.17 11.78 5.02
CA VAL A 54 -14.26 10.96 6.23
C VAL A 54 -12.92 10.30 6.52
N GLN A 55 -12.77 9.87 7.77
CA GLN A 55 -11.74 8.91 8.13
C GLN A 55 -12.39 7.54 8.28
N ASP A 56 -11.82 6.53 7.63
CA ASP A 56 -12.26 5.14 7.85
C ASP A 56 -11.68 4.58 9.17
N VAL A 57 -12.03 3.33 9.48
CA VAL A 57 -11.58 2.64 10.70
C VAL A 57 -10.05 2.44 10.79
N PHE A 58 -9.34 2.60 9.67
CA PHE A 58 -7.88 2.54 9.63
C PHE A 58 -7.24 3.94 9.70
N GLY A 59 -8.06 5.00 9.72
CA GLY A 59 -7.63 6.38 9.69
C GLY A 59 -7.20 6.86 8.30
N ASN A 60 -7.63 6.20 7.22
CA ASN A 60 -7.39 6.69 5.87
C ASN A 60 -8.35 7.85 5.55
N ALA A 61 -7.86 8.87 4.86
CA ALA A 61 -8.68 9.99 4.39
C ALA A 61 -9.43 9.60 3.11
N VAL A 62 -10.75 9.41 3.22
CA VAL A 62 -11.62 9.00 2.10
C VAL A 62 -12.49 10.19 1.69
N ALA A 63 -12.39 10.59 0.42
CA ALA A 63 -13.37 11.48 -0.19
C ALA A 63 -14.57 10.66 -0.69
N ILE A 64 -15.78 11.06 -0.31
CA ILE A 64 -17.04 10.45 -0.74
C ILE A 64 -17.77 11.46 -1.62
N ALA A 65 -17.91 11.10 -2.90
CA ALA A 65 -18.55 11.91 -3.93
C ALA A 65 -19.88 11.28 -4.36
N ASN A 66 -20.94 12.08 -4.45
CA ASN A 66 -22.22 11.69 -5.05
C ASN A 66 -22.49 12.56 -6.28
N PHE A 67 -23.20 11.99 -7.25
CA PHE A 67 -23.45 12.63 -8.54
C PHE A 67 -24.94 12.62 -8.86
N SER A 68 -25.40 13.70 -9.49
CA SER A 68 -26.76 13.83 -10.03
C SER A 68 -26.76 13.98 -11.56
N THR A 69 -25.61 14.31 -12.15
CA THR A 69 -25.42 14.50 -13.59
C THR A 69 -25.07 13.19 -14.28
N LEU A 70 -25.69 12.92 -15.43
CA LEU A 70 -25.28 11.84 -16.32
C LEU A 70 -24.07 12.30 -17.15
N ALA A 71 -23.09 11.42 -17.34
CA ALA A 71 -21.96 11.69 -18.23
C ALA A 71 -21.37 10.39 -18.78
N ASP A 72 -20.69 10.51 -19.92
CA ASP A 72 -19.95 9.43 -20.58
C ASP A 72 -18.50 9.30 -20.07
N GLN A 73 -18.09 10.15 -19.12
CA GLN A 73 -16.74 10.16 -18.58
C GLN A 73 -16.73 10.48 -17.08
N LEU A 74 -15.86 9.80 -16.33
CA LEU A 74 -15.50 10.18 -14.97
C LEU A 74 -13.98 10.38 -14.90
N GLU A 75 -13.54 11.60 -14.61
CA GLU A 75 -12.15 11.94 -14.29
C GLU A 75 -12.01 12.26 -12.81
N VAL A 76 -10.98 11.69 -12.18
CA VAL A 76 -10.59 11.99 -10.80
C VAL A 76 -9.11 12.34 -10.82
N ARG A 77 -8.79 13.59 -10.51
CA ARG A 77 -7.43 14.12 -10.43
C ARG A 77 -7.08 14.43 -8.98
N GLY A 78 -6.03 13.81 -8.47
CA GLY A 78 -5.45 14.14 -7.17
C GLY A 78 -4.08 14.76 -7.35
N SER A 79 -3.83 15.89 -6.70
CA SER A 79 -2.52 16.55 -6.65
C SER A 79 -2.08 16.68 -5.20
N ALA A 80 -0.82 16.42 -4.88
CA ALA A 80 -0.32 16.57 -3.52
C ALA A 80 1.18 16.90 -3.49
N GLU A 81 1.58 17.68 -2.49
CA GLU A 81 2.99 17.87 -2.13
C GLU A 81 3.25 17.26 -0.76
N VAL A 82 4.28 16.42 -0.68
CA VAL A 82 4.59 15.64 0.52
C VAL A 82 6.07 15.78 0.85
N GLU A 83 6.35 16.17 2.09
CA GLU A 83 7.68 16.06 2.69
C GLU A 83 7.82 14.65 3.27
N HIS A 84 8.82 13.90 2.81
CA HIS A 84 9.00 12.48 3.13
C HIS A 84 10.37 12.27 3.78
N LEU A 85 10.41 11.54 4.89
CA LEU A 85 11.63 11.13 5.58
C LEU A 85 11.95 9.67 5.24
N PRO A 86 12.96 9.40 4.39
CA PRO A 86 13.38 8.04 4.08
C PRO A 86 13.99 7.35 5.31
N ILE A 87 13.53 6.13 5.56
CA ILE A 87 13.99 5.23 6.62
C ILE A 87 14.41 3.94 5.92
N GLY A 88 15.71 3.68 5.92
CA GLY A 88 16.32 2.47 5.38
C GLY A 88 16.32 1.30 6.38
N PRO A 89 16.67 0.09 5.92
CA PRO A 89 16.67 -1.10 6.76
C PRO A 89 17.65 -1.02 7.94
N GLU A 90 18.74 -0.26 7.82
CA GLU A 90 19.74 -0.03 8.87
C GLU A 90 19.24 0.81 10.05
N GLN A 91 18.20 1.62 9.82
CA GLN A 91 17.56 2.46 10.83
C GLN A 91 16.43 1.72 11.58
N ILE A 92 16.02 0.55 11.10
CA ILE A 92 15.00 -0.28 11.77
C ILE A 92 15.61 -0.88 13.04
N LYS A 93 14.95 -0.65 14.16
CA LYS A 93 15.27 -1.20 15.47
C LYS A 93 14.20 -2.20 15.87
N VAL A 94 14.64 -3.36 16.33
CA VAL A 94 13.76 -4.41 16.84
C VAL A 94 14.10 -4.62 18.30
N GLU A 95 13.09 -4.73 19.16
CA GLU A 95 13.30 -5.04 20.58
C GLU A 95 14.05 -6.35 20.76
N ASP A 96 14.88 -6.46 21.80
CA ASP A 96 15.75 -7.60 22.04
C ASP A 96 15.00 -8.95 22.02
N TYR A 97 13.80 -9.00 22.61
CA TYR A 97 12.98 -10.21 22.67
C TYR A 97 12.42 -10.64 21.31
N ALA A 98 12.37 -9.72 20.34
CA ALA A 98 11.86 -9.93 18.98
C ALA A 98 12.98 -9.87 17.92
N GLU A 99 14.24 -9.67 18.31
CA GLU A 99 15.38 -9.59 17.38
C GLU A 99 15.49 -10.87 16.53
N ARG A 100 15.14 -12.02 17.13
CA ARG A 100 15.13 -13.32 16.46
C ARG A 100 13.73 -13.94 16.42
N PHE A 101 13.44 -14.63 15.33
CA PHE A 101 12.18 -15.33 15.09
C PHE A 101 12.37 -16.86 15.30
N PRO A 102 11.42 -17.55 15.97
CA PRO A 102 10.12 -17.06 16.43
C PRO A 102 10.18 -16.24 17.72
N PHE A 103 9.32 -15.20 17.79
CA PHE A 103 9.04 -14.45 19.01
C PHE A 103 7.52 -14.38 19.22
N HIS A 104 7.10 -13.92 20.41
CA HIS A 104 5.70 -13.66 20.73
C HIS A 104 5.49 -12.17 20.95
N TYR A 105 4.41 -11.61 20.41
CA TYR A 105 4.00 -10.25 20.76
C TYR A 105 3.69 -10.16 22.26
N SER A 106 3.88 -8.97 22.83
CA SER A 106 3.54 -8.70 24.22
C SER A 106 2.04 -8.96 24.48
N ALA A 107 1.68 -9.23 25.74
CA ALA A 107 0.28 -9.39 26.13
C ALA A 107 -0.55 -8.11 25.91
N GLU A 108 0.11 -6.96 25.81
CA GLU A 108 -0.49 -5.66 25.54
C GLU A 108 -0.77 -5.47 24.05
N ASP A 109 0.19 -5.79 23.17
CA ASP A 109 0.05 -5.57 21.72
C ASP A 109 -0.81 -6.65 21.03
N LEU A 110 -0.75 -7.90 21.51
CA LEU A 110 -1.34 -9.03 20.81
C LEU A 110 -2.85 -8.87 20.52
N PRO A 111 -3.70 -8.41 21.47
CA PRO A 111 -5.12 -8.19 21.21
C PRO A 111 -5.39 -7.20 20.06
N ASP A 112 -4.61 -6.13 19.97
CA ASP A 112 -4.76 -5.08 18.95
C ASP A 112 -4.19 -5.51 17.59
N LEU A 113 -3.19 -6.38 17.60
CA LEU A 113 -2.57 -6.94 16.40
C LEU A 113 -3.32 -8.16 15.84
N GLN A 114 -4.16 -8.82 16.63
CA GLN A 114 -4.78 -10.10 16.28
C GLN A 114 -5.45 -10.09 14.89
N ARG A 115 -6.19 -9.04 14.55
CA ARG A 115 -6.84 -8.92 13.22
C ARG A 115 -5.86 -8.71 12.08
N SER A 116 -4.67 -8.18 12.37
CA SER A 116 -3.58 -8.05 11.38
C SER A 116 -2.74 -9.34 11.28
N ILE A 117 -2.85 -10.26 12.22
CA ILE A 117 -2.24 -11.61 12.19
C ILE A 117 -3.16 -12.62 11.49
N GLU A 118 -4.47 -12.50 11.68
CA GLU A 118 -5.46 -13.40 11.08
C GLU A 118 -5.38 -13.39 9.55
N ARG A 119 -5.19 -14.58 8.95
CA ARG A 119 -5.21 -14.77 7.49
C ARG A 119 -6.56 -14.37 6.88
N HIS A 120 -6.50 -13.81 5.68
CA HIS A 120 -7.69 -13.43 4.91
C HIS A 120 -8.19 -14.62 4.07
N TYR A 121 -7.30 -15.39 3.46
CA TYR A 121 -7.66 -16.48 2.56
C TYR A 121 -7.62 -17.83 3.25
N SER A 122 -8.55 -18.72 2.87
CA SER A 122 -8.51 -20.12 3.30
C SER A 122 -7.35 -20.84 2.64
N ASP A 123 -6.55 -21.55 3.42
CA ASP A 123 -5.39 -22.31 2.95
C ASP A 123 -5.54 -23.79 3.34
N ARG A 124 -6.56 -24.44 2.78
CA ARG A 124 -6.97 -25.80 3.18
C ARG A 124 -5.88 -26.84 2.91
N ARG A 125 -5.07 -26.61 1.87
CA ARG A 125 -3.95 -27.48 1.47
C ARG A 125 -2.62 -27.08 2.13
N ARG A 126 -2.62 -26.04 2.97
CA ARG A 126 -1.42 -25.49 3.63
C ARG A 126 -0.32 -25.04 2.67
N GLU A 127 -0.66 -24.68 1.43
CA GLU A 127 0.32 -24.29 0.42
C GLU A 127 1.05 -22.99 0.81
N VAL A 128 0.31 -22.03 1.36
CA VAL A 128 0.89 -20.75 1.82
C VAL A 128 1.68 -20.94 3.11
N ASP A 129 1.14 -21.74 4.05
CA ASP A 129 1.83 -22.06 5.31
C ASP A 129 3.14 -22.83 5.07
N GLU A 130 3.15 -23.84 4.19
CA GLU A 130 4.36 -24.58 3.81
C GLU A 130 5.36 -23.69 3.08
N TRP A 131 4.88 -22.86 2.14
CA TRP A 131 5.72 -21.88 1.46
C TRP A 131 6.35 -20.89 2.44
N ALA A 132 5.62 -20.40 3.44
CA ALA A 132 6.19 -19.46 4.42
C ALA A 132 7.17 -20.14 5.38
N ARG A 133 6.87 -21.37 5.82
CA ARG A 133 7.72 -22.12 6.75
C ARG A 133 9.06 -22.56 6.16
N ARG A 134 9.18 -22.67 4.83
CA ARG A 134 10.45 -23.03 4.18
C ARG A 134 11.58 -22.03 4.46
N PHE A 135 11.24 -20.78 4.82
CA PHE A 135 12.20 -19.73 5.13
C PHE A 135 12.70 -19.79 6.59
N LEU A 136 12.09 -20.65 7.41
CA LEU A 136 12.53 -20.88 8.78
C LEU A 136 13.67 -21.89 8.78
N PRO A 137 14.82 -21.56 9.40
CA PRO A 137 15.90 -22.53 9.56
C PRO A 137 15.45 -23.65 10.50
N SER A 138 15.89 -24.89 10.23
CA SER A 138 15.62 -26.04 11.12
C SER A 138 16.37 -25.99 12.46
N GLY A 139 17.20 -24.97 12.69
CA GLY A 139 18.08 -24.82 13.84
C GLY A 139 18.00 -23.43 14.48
N THR A 140 19.08 -22.66 14.35
CA THR A 140 19.21 -21.36 15.02
C THR A 140 18.14 -20.35 14.58
N PRO A 141 17.45 -19.69 15.52
CA PRO A 141 16.53 -18.60 15.22
C PRO A 141 17.15 -17.53 14.30
N ILE A 142 16.47 -17.25 13.19
CA ILE A 142 16.84 -16.22 12.21
C ILE A 142 16.53 -14.83 12.77
N ARG A 143 17.28 -13.80 12.40
CA ARG A 143 16.87 -12.43 12.78
C ARG A 143 15.54 -12.08 12.12
N SER A 144 14.62 -11.46 12.85
CA SER A 144 13.28 -11.17 12.33
C SER A 144 13.30 -10.32 11.07
N LEU A 145 14.22 -9.35 10.98
CA LEU A 145 14.41 -8.54 9.78
C LEU A 145 14.99 -9.34 8.60
N ASP A 146 15.87 -10.31 8.87
CA ASP A 146 16.44 -11.17 7.83
C ASP A 146 15.39 -12.14 7.28
N LEU A 147 14.46 -12.62 8.11
CA LEU A 147 13.32 -13.41 7.66
C LEU A 147 12.47 -12.63 6.66
N LEU A 148 12.11 -11.38 6.99
CA LEU A 148 11.37 -10.51 6.07
C LEU A 148 12.16 -10.25 4.79
N ARG A 149 13.48 -10.01 4.91
CA ARG A 149 14.37 -9.81 3.76
C ARG A 149 14.34 -11.00 2.81
N VAL A 150 14.60 -12.21 3.30
CA VAL A 150 14.63 -13.43 2.47
C VAL A 150 13.29 -13.68 1.79
N ILE A 151 12.16 -13.46 2.48
CA ILE A 151 10.83 -13.59 1.88
C ILE A 151 10.63 -12.56 0.76
N THR A 152 11.02 -11.30 1.01
CA THR A 152 10.88 -10.18 0.07
C THR A 152 11.71 -10.41 -1.19
N GLU A 153 12.99 -10.75 -1.01
CA GLU A 153 13.93 -11.06 -2.10
C GLU A 153 13.46 -12.29 -2.89
N THR A 154 12.95 -13.32 -2.21
CA THR A 154 12.41 -14.51 -2.90
C THR A 154 11.23 -14.17 -3.80
N ILE A 155 10.29 -13.32 -3.34
CA ILE A 155 9.18 -12.90 -4.20
C ILE A 155 9.71 -12.07 -5.38
N HIS A 156 10.60 -11.12 -5.11
CA HIS A 156 11.17 -10.25 -6.14
C HIS A 156 11.92 -11.03 -7.23
N GLU A 157 12.70 -12.04 -6.85
CA GLU A 157 13.58 -12.77 -7.77
C GLU A 157 12.89 -13.95 -8.47
N GLN A 158 11.91 -14.59 -7.82
CA GLN A 158 11.32 -15.84 -8.32
C GLN A 158 9.93 -15.68 -8.93
N PHE A 159 9.34 -14.49 -8.88
CA PHE A 159 8.01 -14.23 -9.42
C PHE A 159 8.05 -13.16 -10.51
N ASP A 160 7.44 -13.48 -11.65
CA ASP A 160 7.38 -12.59 -12.80
C ASP A 160 6.34 -11.49 -12.60
N TYR A 161 6.79 -10.23 -12.56
CA TYR A 161 5.86 -9.10 -12.60
C TYR A 161 5.21 -8.99 -13.97
N ARG A 162 3.88 -9.14 -14.04
CA ARG A 162 3.09 -8.92 -15.26
C ARG A 162 1.88 -8.07 -14.96
N ARG A 163 1.76 -6.95 -15.68
CA ARG A 163 0.53 -6.15 -15.66
C ARG A 163 -0.59 -6.99 -16.23
N ARG A 164 -1.73 -7.00 -15.53
CA ARG A 164 -2.91 -7.77 -15.90
C ARG A 164 -4.15 -6.90 -15.86
N GLU A 165 -5.08 -7.16 -16.77
CA GLU A 165 -6.32 -6.39 -16.89
C GLU A 165 -7.42 -6.91 -15.97
N GLU A 166 -7.30 -8.14 -15.41
CA GLU A 166 -8.37 -8.66 -14.58
C GLU A 166 -8.51 -7.86 -13.28
N LYS A 167 -9.76 -7.67 -12.88
CA LYS A 167 -10.12 -6.97 -11.65
C LYS A 167 -9.78 -7.83 -10.43
N GLY A 168 -9.61 -7.17 -9.29
CA GLY A 168 -9.33 -7.83 -8.02
C GLY A 168 -7.90 -8.32 -7.88
N ILE A 169 -7.64 -9.11 -6.85
CA ILE A 169 -6.31 -9.63 -6.49
C ILE A 169 -6.32 -11.15 -6.62
N GLN A 170 -5.24 -11.72 -7.15
CA GLN A 170 -5.06 -13.16 -7.16
C GLN A 170 -4.98 -13.68 -5.73
N THR A 171 -5.56 -14.84 -5.49
CA THR A 171 -5.36 -15.53 -4.21
C THR A 171 -3.87 -15.86 -4.04
N PRO A 172 -3.35 -15.90 -2.80
CA PRO A 172 -1.94 -16.25 -2.57
C PRO A 172 -1.54 -17.59 -3.21
N THR A 173 -2.45 -18.57 -3.18
CA THR A 173 -2.26 -19.88 -3.81
C THR A 173 -2.16 -19.80 -5.33
N GLU A 174 -2.95 -18.94 -5.98
CA GLU A 174 -2.83 -18.69 -7.42
C GLU A 174 -1.50 -18.01 -7.75
N THR A 175 -1.09 -17.02 -6.96
CA THR A 175 0.22 -16.36 -7.12
C THR A 175 1.36 -17.37 -6.97
N LEU A 176 1.31 -18.27 -5.98
CA LEU A 176 2.30 -19.35 -5.80
C LEU A 176 2.34 -20.33 -6.98
N ALA A 177 1.17 -20.73 -7.48
CA ALA A 177 1.07 -21.69 -8.58
C ALA A 177 1.55 -21.11 -9.92
N THR A 178 1.19 -19.85 -10.21
CA THR A 178 1.53 -19.19 -11.48
C THR A 178 2.91 -18.55 -11.45
N ARG A 179 3.46 -18.25 -10.26
CA ARG A 179 4.67 -17.46 -10.03
C ARG A 179 4.66 -16.13 -10.80
N CYS A 180 3.48 -15.53 -10.92
CA CYS A 180 3.30 -14.34 -11.72
C CYS A 180 2.20 -13.45 -11.13
N GLY A 181 2.38 -12.14 -11.17
CA GLY A 181 1.36 -11.22 -10.68
C GLY A 181 1.73 -9.75 -10.81
N THR A 182 0.89 -8.91 -10.20
CA THR A 182 1.09 -7.47 -10.03
C THR A 182 1.53 -7.16 -8.60
N CYS A 183 1.88 -5.89 -8.33
CA CYS A 183 2.32 -5.46 -6.99
C CYS A 183 1.31 -5.80 -5.88
N ARG A 184 0.01 -5.67 -6.16
CA ARG A 184 -1.08 -6.06 -5.25
C ARG A 184 -1.13 -7.57 -4.97
N ASP A 185 -0.79 -8.40 -5.97
CA ASP A 185 -0.79 -9.86 -5.84
C ASP A 185 0.42 -10.31 -5.01
N PHE A 186 1.59 -9.69 -5.22
CA PHE A 186 2.80 -9.93 -4.44
C PHE A 186 2.67 -9.45 -2.99
N ALA A 187 2.10 -8.26 -2.79
CA ALA A 187 1.81 -7.76 -1.45
C ALA A 187 0.87 -8.72 -0.69
N MET A 188 -0.18 -9.23 -1.34
CA MET A 188 -1.09 -10.17 -0.70
C MET A 188 -0.49 -11.54 -0.43
N LEU A 189 0.34 -12.07 -1.33
CA LEU A 189 1.10 -13.30 -1.06
C LEU A 189 1.99 -13.12 0.18
N MET A 190 2.74 -12.03 0.24
CA MET A 190 3.62 -11.77 1.38
C MET A 190 2.84 -11.58 2.68
N ILE A 191 1.74 -10.81 2.67
CA ILE A 191 0.87 -10.61 3.84
C ILE A 191 0.39 -11.96 4.40
N GLU A 192 -0.14 -12.81 3.54
CA GLU A 192 -0.71 -14.10 3.98
C GLU A 192 0.38 -15.09 4.41
N GLY A 193 1.57 -15.00 3.80
CA GLY A 193 2.75 -15.75 4.22
C GLY A 193 3.24 -15.36 5.61
N VAL A 194 3.47 -14.07 5.88
CA VAL A 194 3.94 -13.63 7.21
C VAL A 194 2.85 -13.81 8.28
N ARG A 195 1.56 -13.67 7.93
CA ARG A 195 0.44 -14.01 8.80
C ARG A 195 0.40 -15.49 9.15
N ALA A 196 0.74 -16.39 8.22
CA ALA A 196 0.88 -17.82 8.51
C ALA A 196 1.99 -18.11 9.53
N LEU A 197 3.01 -17.25 9.60
CA LEU A 197 4.08 -17.30 10.61
C LEU A 197 3.70 -16.59 11.92
N GLY A 198 2.50 -16.00 12.03
CA GLY A 198 2.05 -15.30 13.23
C GLY A 198 2.46 -13.82 13.31
N LEU A 199 3.04 -13.26 12.25
CA LEU A 199 3.39 -11.83 12.20
C LEU A 199 2.20 -10.99 11.75
N ALA A 200 2.01 -9.84 12.40
CA ALA A 200 0.97 -8.90 12.05
C ALA A 200 1.34 -8.14 10.78
N ALA A 201 0.45 -8.17 9.77
CA ALA A 201 0.67 -7.51 8.49
C ALA A 201 -0.57 -6.76 7.98
N ARG A 202 -0.33 -5.67 7.24
CA ARG A 202 -1.35 -4.82 6.62
C ARG A 202 -0.99 -4.51 5.18
N PHE A 203 -2.02 -4.38 4.35
CA PHE A 203 -1.92 -3.95 2.96
C PHE A 203 -1.78 -2.43 2.88
N VAL A 204 -0.95 -1.96 1.97
CA VAL A 204 -0.78 -0.53 1.71
C VAL A 204 -1.00 -0.25 0.24
N SER A 205 -1.69 0.86 -0.02
CA SER A 205 -1.87 1.45 -1.35
C SER A 205 -1.31 2.88 -1.33
N GLY A 206 -0.61 3.26 -2.39
CA GLY A 206 -0.03 4.59 -2.49
C GLY A 206 0.77 4.80 -3.75
N TYR A 207 1.84 5.59 -3.64
CA TYR A 207 2.66 6.00 -4.77
C TYR A 207 4.10 5.55 -4.57
N LEU A 208 4.74 5.14 -5.68
CA LEU A 208 6.14 4.74 -5.72
C LEU A 208 6.91 5.75 -6.56
N TYR A 209 7.86 6.46 -5.94
CA TYR A 209 8.80 7.32 -6.65
C TYR A 209 10.21 6.76 -6.54
N ASP A 210 11.01 6.98 -7.59
CA ASP A 210 12.42 6.64 -7.57
C ASP A 210 13.25 7.90 -7.23
N PRO A 211 13.94 7.92 -6.08
CA PRO A 211 14.80 9.04 -5.70
C PRO A 211 16.07 9.18 -6.55
N ASP A 212 16.52 8.10 -7.20
CA ASP A 212 17.78 7.98 -7.95
C ASP A 212 17.57 8.00 -9.49
N GLY A 213 16.32 8.12 -9.95
CA GLY A 213 15.97 8.12 -11.37
C GLY A 213 16.04 6.75 -12.05
N ARG A 214 16.12 5.65 -11.29
CA ARG A 214 15.97 4.29 -11.83
C ARG A 214 14.48 4.00 -12.08
N GLU A 215 14.16 3.13 -13.04
CA GLU A 215 12.77 2.80 -13.33
C GLU A 215 12.30 1.70 -12.38
N ARG A 216 11.64 2.06 -11.26
CA ARG A 216 11.00 1.06 -10.38
C ARG A 216 9.74 0.51 -11.00
N VAL A 217 9.53 -0.79 -10.80
CA VAL A 217 8.36 -1.48 -11.34
C VAL A 217 7.10 -0.97 -10.63
N GLY A 218 6.16 -0.43 -11.41
CA GLY A 218 4.88 0.09 -10.91
C GLY A 218 4.80 1.61 -10.74
N GLY A 219 5.90 2.37 -10.92
CA GLY A 219 5.95 3.81 -10.60
C GLY A 219 5.09 4.76 -11.46
N ARG A 220 4.46 4.27 -12.54
CA ARG A 220 3.57 5.08 -13.42
C ARG A 220 2.08 4.91 -13.11
N SER A 221 1.75 4.23 -12.02
CA SER A 221 0.39 4.04 -11.51
C SER A 221 0.42 4.10 -9.99
N THR A 222 -0.69 3.71 -9.34
CA THR A 222 -0.68 3.41 -7.92
C THR A 222 0.12 2.13 -7.66
N HIS A 223 0.82 2.10 -6.54
CA HIS A 223 1.61 0.96 -6.09
C HIS A 223 1.02 0.35 -4.82
N ALA A 224 1.31 -0.92 -4.59
CA ALA A 224 0.86 -1.65 -3.42
C ALA A 224 2.02 -2.44 -2.80
N TRP A 225 2.07 -2.46 -1.47
CA TRP A 225 3.11 -3.13 -0.70
C TRP A 225 2.58 -3.53 0.69
N VAL A 226 3.47 -4.01 1.56
CA VAL A 226 3.14 -4.59 2.85
C VAL A 226 3.70 -3.76 3.99
N ARG A 227 2.94 -3.67 5.09
CA ARG A 227 3.49 -3.30 6.40
C ARG A 227 3.49 -4.48 7.33
N VAL A 228 4.61 -4.71 8.01
CA VAL A 228 4.74 -5.75 9.04
C VAL A 228 5.05 -5.09 10.37
N PHE A 229 4.41 -5.52 11.45
CA PHE A 229 4.70 -5.01 12.79
C PHE A 229 5.83 -5.79 13.44
N LEU A 230 6.96 -5.13 13.68
CA LEU A 230 8.05 -5.63 14.52
C LEU A 230 8.15 -4.75 15.78
N PRO A 231 8.14 -5.32 16.99
CA PRO A 231 8.32 -4.54 18.22
C PRO A 231 9.61 -3.70 18.15
N GLY A 232 9.55 -2.43 18.57
CA GLY A 232 10.63 -1.45 18.41
C GLY A 232 10.20 -0.38 17.42
N SER A 233 10.63 -0.47 16.16
CA SER A 233 10.21 0.45 15.08
C SER A 233 8.73 0.37 14.71
N GLY A 234 8.01 -0.67 15.17
CA GLY A 234 6.59 -0.84 14.94
C GLY A 234 6.29 -1.29 13.50
N TRP A 235 5.39 -0.58 12.82
CA TRP A 235 4.98 -0.91 11.45
C TRP A 235 6.02 -0.49 10.42
N ILE A 236 6.79 -1.44 9.92
CA ILE A 236 7.81 -1.25 8.88
C ILE A 236 7.26 -1.54 7.50
N GLU A 237 7.71 -0.78 6.49
CA GLU A 237 7.34 -0.98 5.09
C GLU A 237 8.21 -2.07 4.45
N VAL A 238 7.58 -2.93 3.66
CA VAL A 238 8.22 -4.00 2.90
C VAL A 238 7.58 -4.10 1.52
N ASP A 239 8.38 -3.98 0.46
CA ASP A 239 7.92 -4.04 -0.93
C ASP A 239 8.48 -5.28 -1.64
N PRO A 240 7.70 -6.39 -1.72
CA PRO A 240 8.11 -7.60 -2.41
C PRO A 240 8.22 -7.43 -3.92
N THR A 241 7.65 -6.36 -4.49
CA THR A 241 7.76 -6.09 -5.94
C THR A 241 9.16 -5.64 -6.32
N ASN A 242 9.76 -4.79 -5.48
CA ASN A 242 11.07 -4.18 -5.74
C ASN A 242 12.19 -4.73 -4.83
N GLY A 243 11.90 -5.71 -3.98
CA GLY A 243 12.91 -6.33 -3.12
C GLY A 243 13.36 -5.44 -1.95
N THR A 244 12.59 -4.42 -1.57
CA THR A 244 13.04 -3.38 -0.64
C THR A 244 12.39 -3.48 0.74
N ILE A 245 13.14 -3.12 1.77
CA ILE A 245 12.66 -2.92 3.14
C ILE A 245 12.95 -1.48 3.55
N GLY A 246 12.02 -0.86 4.26
CA GLY A 246 12.04 0.56 4.57
C GLY A 246 11.09 1.34 3.67
N ASN A 247 10.87 2.61 3.98
CA ASN A 247 9.86 3.43 3.32
C ASN A 247 10.41 4.20 2.09
N GLU A 248 11.68 4.04 1.72
CA GLU A 248 12.30 4.87 0.70
C GLU A 248 11.57 4.78 -0.65
N GLY A 249 11.07 5.91 -1.15
CA GLY A 249 10.29 5.97 -2.38
C GLY A 249 8.80 5.64 -2.21
N LEU A 250 8.35 5.21 -1.02
CA LEU A 250 6.97 4.74 -0.75
C LEU A 250 6.13 5.81 -0.04
N ILE A 251 5.28 6.50 -0.80
CA ILE A 251 4.35 7.49 -0.24
C ILE A 251 3.01 6.82 0.05
N ARG A 252 2.68 6.67 1.34
CA ARG A 252 1.47 5.98 1.80
C ARG A 252 0.23 6.83 1.57
N VAL A 253 -0.82 6.22 1.01
CA VAL A 253 -2.14 6.84 0.86
C VAL A 253 -3.17 6.15 1.74
N ALA A 254 -3.27 4.82 1.63
CA ALA A 254 -4.21 4.02 2.39
C ALA A 254 -3.53 2.79 2.99
N VAL A 255 -3.89 2.46 4.23
CA VAL A 255 -3.51 1.23 4.92
C VAL A 255 -4.77 0.48 5.27
N ALA A 256 -4.83 -0.81 4.97
CA ALA A 256 -5.99 -1.63 5.28
C ALA A 256 -5.59 -3.06 5.62
N ARG A 257 -6.52 -3.81 6.24
CA ARG A 257 -6.36 -5.26 6.38
C ARG A 257 -6.64 -5.98 5.07
N ASP A 258 -7.74 -5.59 4.42
CA ASP A 258 -8.22 -6.12 3.15
C ASP A 258 -7.97 -5.10 2.03
N PRO A 259 -7.33 -5.49 0.92
CA PRO A 259 -7.06 -4.59 -0.19
C PRO A 259 -8.28 -3.89 -0.77
N ILE A 260 -9.49 -4.49 -0.69
CA ILE A 260 -10.70 -3.84 -1.21
C ILE A 260 -10.99 -2.51 -0.48
N GLN A 261 -10.52 -2.38 0.76
CA GLN A 261 -10.67 -1.19 1.58
C GLN A 261 -9.61 -0.12 1.29
N ALA A 262 -8.61 -0.44 0.47
CA ALA A 262 -7.51 0.44 0.05
C ALA A 262 -7.51 0.74 -1.46
N LEU A 263 -8.64 0.47 -2.15
CA LEU A 263 -8.78 0.77 -3.57
C LEU A 263 -8.70 2.30 -3.79
N PRO A 264 -7.81 2.80 -4.67
CA PRO A 264 -7.67 4.23 -4.92
C PRO A 264 -8.97 4.91 -5.35
N LEU A 265 -9.80 4.18 -6.10
CA LEU A 265 -11.16 4.57 -6.44
C LEU A 265 -12.08 3.34 -6.39
N SER A 266 -13.22 3.48 -5.74
CA SER A 266 -14.30 2.49 -5.76
C SER A 266 -15.65 3.20 -5.84
N GLY A 267 -16.61 2.57 -6.50
CA GLY A 267 -17.94 3.14 -6.71
C GLY A 267 -18.73 2.28 -7.68
N PHE A 268 -19.92 2.74 -8.02
CA PHE A 268 -20.77 2.07 -9.00
C PHE A 268 -21.34 3.08 -9.99
N TRP A 269 -21.80 2.59 -11.13
CA TRP A 269 -22.50 3.36 -12.14
C TRP A 269 -23.73 2.56 -12.61
N ARG A 270 -24.69 3.23 -13.25
CA ARG A 270 -25.90 2.63 -13.84
C ARG A 270 -26.06 3.10 -15.28
N GLY A 271 -26.29 2.14 -16.18
CA GLY A 271 -26.46 2.35 -17.62
C GLY A 271 -26.53 0.99 -18.33
N ALA A 272 -26.40 0.96 -19.65
CA ALA A 272 -26.36 -0.30 -20.40
C ALA A 272 -25.09 -1.10 -20.07
N ALA A 273 -25.16 -2.43 -20.15
CA ALA A 273 -24.05 -3.31 -19.76
C ALA A 273 -22.80 -3.15 -20.64
N ASP A 274 -22.96 -2.72 -21.89
CA ASP A 274 -21.90 -2.45 -22.86
C ASP A 274 -21.38 -0.99 -22.80
N SER A 275 -21.84 -0.19 -21.82
CA SER A 275 -21.39 1.19 -21.66
C SER A 275 -19.89 1.33 -21.36
N PRO A 276 -19.25 0.55 -20.46
CA PRO A 276 -17.83 0.79 -20.12
C PRO A 276 -16.90 0.54 -21.30
N LEU A 277 -16.05 1.52 -21.63
CA LEU A 277 -15.06 1.41 -22.71
C LEU A 277 -13.67 1.09 -22.17
N ASN A 278 -13.11 1.98 -21.35
CA ASN A 278 -11.78 1.81 -20.79
C ASN A 278 -11.58 2.61 -19.51
N MET A 279 -10.49 2.27 -18.81
CA MET A 279 -9.98 3.00 -17.67
C MET A 279 -8.49 3.28 -17.89
N THR A 280 -8.06 4.52 -17.70
CA THR A 280 -6.64 4.90 -17.73
C THR A 280 -6.22 5.50 -16.40
N VAL A 281 -5.02 5.14 -15.94
CA VAL A 281 -4.39 5.72 -14.75
C VAL A 281 -3.03 6.29 -15.15
N ASP A 282 -2.79 7.57 -14.86
CA ASP A 282 -1.50 8.23 -15.05
C ASP A 282 -1.07 8.82 -13.71
N VAL A 283 0.10 8.41 -13.22
CA VAL A 283 0.72 8.96 -12.01
C VAL A 283 2.06 9.57 -12.41
N ARG A 284 2.27 10.82 -12.01
CA ARG A 284 3.51 11.56 -12.20
C ARG A 284 4.01 12.06 -10.86
N ILE A 285 5.23 11.71 -10.53
CA ILE A 285 5.87 12.14 -9.29
C ILE A 285 7.16 12.87 -9.65
N LYS A 286 7.38 14.01 -9.01
CA LYS A 286 8.59 14.82 -9.20
C LYS A 286 9.15 15.19 -7.84
N ARG A 287 10.46 15.06 -7.68
CA ARG A 287 11.15 15.66 -6.53
C ARG A 287 11.12 17.18 -6.69
N LEU A 288 10.79 17.88 -5.62
CA LEU A 288 10.84 19.34 -5.54
C LEU A 288 12.09 19.75 -4.77
N ASP A 289 12.89 20.62 -5.38
CA ASP A 289 14.00 21.30 -4.69
C ASP A 289 13.45 22.54 -3.99
N LEU A 290 12.72 22.32 -2.90
CA LEU A 290 12.28 23.43 -2.04
C LEU A 290 13.45 23.84 -1.14
N ALA A 291 13.84 25.11 -1.22
CA ALA A 291 14.73 25.71 -0.22
C ALA A 291 14.13 25.47 1.17
N THR A 292 14.89 24.75 2.00
CA THR A 292 14.55 24.27 3.34
C THR A 292 13.69 25.25 4.14
N ARG A 293 12.39 24.94 4.30
CA ARG A 293 11.59 25.48 5.41
C ARG A 293 11.66 24.47 6.55
N HIS A 294 12.60 24.66 7.47
CA HIS A 294 12.76 23.81 8.65
C HIS A 294 11.56 23.94 9.60
N PRO A 295 10.93 22.84 10.03
CA PRO A 295 10.32 22.74 11.34
C PRO A 295 11.35 22.10 12.27
N ARG A 296 11.88 22.87 13.23
CA ARG A 296 12.66 22.31 14.33
C ARG A 296 11.71 21.63 15.31
N PHE A 297 11.63 20.31 15.26
CA PHE A 297 11.27 19.54 16.45
C PHE A 297 12.56 18.98 17.04
N THR A 298 13.16 19.74 17.97
CA THR A 298 14.23 19.23 18.82
C THR A 298 13.58 18.56 20.02
N ALA A 299 13.59 17.23 20.08
CA ALA A 299 13.43 16.53 21.36
C ALA A 299 14.65 16.88 22.22
N LYS A 300 14.42 17.45 23.42
CA LYS A 300 15.48 17.54 24.43
C LYS A 300 15.72 16.12 24.94
N GLU A 301 16.96 15.65 24.89
CA GLU A 301 17.38 14.49 25.66
C GLU A 301 17.16 14.80 27.17
N PRO A 302 16.62 13.86 27.95
CA PRO A 302 16.56 14.00 29.39
C PRO A 302 17.98 14.00 29.98
N ALA A 303 18.20 14.88 30.96
CA ALA A 303 19.46 15.07 31.67
C ALA A 303 19.83 13.88 32.57
#